data_AF-A0A4U0H0T5-F1
#
_entry.id   AF-A0A4U0H0T5-F1
#
_cell.length_a   1.000
_cell.length_b   1.000
_cell.length_c   1.000
_cell.angle_alpha   90.00
_cell.angle_beta   90.00
_cell.angle_gamma   90.00
#
_symmetry.space_group_name_H-M   'P 1'
#
loop_
_entity.id
_entity.type
_entity.pdbx_description
1 polymer ?
#
loop_
_entity_poly.entity_id
_entity_poly.type
_entity_poly.pdbx_seq_one_letter_code
_entity_poly.pdbx_strand_id
1 'polypeptide(L)'
;MKRGELMVPLMLATAVFASALVVIRTKHENRALVSELESLRDEHERLDMEWAQLQLEEATLAHNNRVEKIATEQLGMTEPSDYVIVSADR
;
A
#
# COMPACT_ATOMS: atom_id res chain seq x y z
N MET A 1 64.48 15.47 12.33
CA MET A 1 63.44 16.21 11.59
C MET A 1 62.39 15.32 10.90
N LYS A 2 62.58 13.99 10.74
CA LYS A 2 61.64 13.11 10.00
C LYS A 2 60.46 12.51 10.78
N ARG A 3 60.43 12.58 12.13
CA ARG A 3 59.36 11.96 12.93
C ARG A 3 58.01 12.69 12.82
N GLY A 4 58.02 14.02 12.62
CA GLY A 4 56.80 14.81 12.46
C GLY A 4 56.14 14.67 11.08
N GLU A 5 56.93 14.49 10.02
CA GLU A 5 56.42 14.33 8.64
C GLU A 5 55.61 13.04 8.44
N LEU A 6 55.88 11.99 9.21
CA LEU A 6 55.15 10.71 9.14
C LEU A 6 53.85 10.70 9.97
N MET A 7 53.65 11.64 10.89
CA MET A 7 52.45 11.66 11.74
C MET A 7 51.19 12.08 10.96
N VAL A 8 51.31 13.07 10.08
CA VAL A 8 50.21 13.55 9.23
C VAL A 8 49.65 12.44 8.33
N PRO A 9 50.46 11.73 7.51
CA PRO A 9 49.93 10.66 6.67
C PRO A 9 49.37 9.49 7.49
N LEU A 10 49.95 9.19 8.66
CA LEU A 10 49.42 8.14 9.54
C LEU A 10 48.05 8.51 10.13
N MET A 11 47.87 9.77 10.53
CA MET A 11 46.59 10.29 11.00
C MET A 11 45.53 10.22 9.89
N LEU A 12 45.88 10.65 8.67
CA LEU A 12 44.98 10.57 7.52
C LEU A 12 44.62 9.13 7.16
N ALA A 13 45.59 8.22 7.17
CA ALA A 13 45.33 6.80 6.92
C ALA A 13 44.35 6.22 7.96
N THR A 14 44.53 6.59 9.23
CA THR A 14 43.63 6.18 10.31
C THR A 14 42.23 6.78 10.13
N ALA A 15 42.13 8.05 9.76
CA ALA A 15 40.85 8.72 9.50
C ALA A 15 40.09 8.09 8.31
N VAL A 16 40.79 7.76 7.22
CA VAL A 16 40.21 7.07 6.06
C VAL A 16 39.74 5.67 6.46
N PHE A 17 40.54 4.93 7.24
CA PHE A 17 40.16 3.61 7.71
C PHE A 17 38.92 3.65 8.62
N ALA A 18 38.87 4.61 9.55
CA ALA A 18 37.70 4.84 10.40
C ALA A 18 36.46 5.19 9.57
N SER A 19 36.60 6.07 8.58
CA SER A 19 35.51 6.42 7.65
C SER A 19 35.00 5.18 6.89
N ALA A 20 35.91 4.34 6.40
CA ALA A 20 35.52 3.10 5.70
C ALA A 20 34.70 2.17 6.61
N LEU A 21 35.09 2.01 7.88
CA LEU A 21 34.32 1.20 8.85
C LEU A 21 32.92 1.77 9.09
N VAL A 22 32.80 3.10 9.23
CA VAL A 22 31.51 3.77 9.39
C VAL A 22 30.63 3.55 8.17
N VAL A 23 31.17 3.73 6.95
CA VAL A 23 30.43 3.49 5.70
C VAL A 23 29.93 2.06 5.60
N ILE A 24 30.76 1.07 5.95
CA ILE A 24 30.37 -0.35 5.95
C ILE A 24 29.22 -0.58 6.94
N ARG A 25 29.32 -0.03 8.16
CA ARG A 25 28.27 -0.12 9.16
C ARG A 25 26.96 0.49 8.66
N THR A 26 27.00 1.73 8.17
CA THR A 26 25.82 2.43 7.65
C THR A 26 25.19 1.66 6.49
N LYS A 27 26.00 1.09 5.60
CA LYS A 27 25.50 0.28 4.47
C LYS A 27 24.82 -1.00 4.95
N HIS A 28 25.35 -1.64 6.00
CA HIS A 28 24.74 -2.83 6.57
C HIS A 28 23.39 -2.52 7.24
N GLU A 29 23.34 -1.46 8.07
CA GLU A 29 22.10 -0.99 8.71
C GLU A 29 21.07 -0.57 7.66
N ASN A 30 21.49 0.16 6.63
CA ASN A 30 20.60 0.55 5.53
C ASN A 30 20.01 -0.66 4.81
N ARG A 31 20.81 -1.70 4.54
CA ARG A 31 20.32 -2.93 3.90
C ARG A 31 19.25 -3.63 4.74
N ALA A 32 19.41 -3.66 6.06
CA ALA A 32 18.41 -4.23 6.95
C ALA A 32 17.10 -3.43 6.93
N LEU A 33 17.19 -2.10 7.04
CA LEU A 33 16.04 -1.20 7.00
C LEU A 33 15.29 -1.24 5.67
N VAL A 34 16.02 -1.32 4.54
CA VAL A 34 15.40 -1.44 3.22
C VAL A 34 14.67 -2.78 3.09
N SER A 35 15.25 -3.87 3.57
CA SER A 35 14.58 -5.18 3.57
C SER A 35 13.30 -5.18 4.40
N GLU A 36 13.30 -4.51 5.56
CA GLU A 36 12.11 -4.36 6.39
C GLU A 36 11.03 -3.50 5.71
N LEU A 37 11.45 -2.39 5.08
CA LEU A 37 10.57 -1.53 4.30
C LEU A 37 9.91 -2.30 3.14
N GLU A 38 10.68 -3.10 2.40
CA GLU A 38 10.17 -3.93 1.31
C GLU A 38 9.12 -4.92 1.83
N SER A 39 9.40 -5.62 2.94
CA SER A 39 8.42 -6.53 3.55
C SER A 39 7.12 -5.84 3.97
N LEU A 40 7.19 -4.62 4.51
CA LEU A 40 6.01 -3.85 4.89
C LEU A 40 5.21 -3.38 3.67
N ARG A 41 5.88 -3.06 2.56
CA ARG A 41 5.22 -2.66 1.30
C ARG A 41 4.52 -3.84 0.66
N ASP A 42 5.14 -5.02 0.64
CA ASP A 42 4.53 -6.24 0.13
C ASP A 42 3.24 -6.58 0.89
N GLU A 43 3.26 -6.42 2.22
CA GLU A 43 2.08 -6.62 3.07
C GLU A 43 0.99 -5.58 2.80
N HIS A 44 1.36 -4.32 2.63
CA HIS A 44 0.43 -3.26 2.26
C HIS A 44 -0.24 -3.55 0.91
N GLU A 45 0.55 -3.93 -0.11
CA GLU A 45 0.04 -4.28 -1.43
C GLU A 45 -0.90 -5.49 -1.38
N ARG A 46 -0.59 -6.50 -0.54
CA ARG A 46 -1.48 -7.63 -0.30
C ARG A 46 -2.84 -7.18 0.27
N LEU A 47 -2.81 -6.35 1.32
CA LEU A 47 -4.02 -5.84 1.96
C LEU A 47 -4.85 -4.96 1.02
N ASP A 48 -4.20 -4.13 0.20
CA ASP A 48 -4.87 -3.30 -0.81
C ASP A 48 -5.60 -4.16 -1.86
N MET A 49 -4.97 -5.24 -2.30
CA MET A 49 -5.61 -6.18 -3.24
C MET A 49 -6.81 -6.89 -2.60
N GLU A 50 -6.66 -7.37 -1.35
CA GLU A 50 -7.76 -7.99 -0.61
C GLU A 50 -8.92 -7.01 -0.43
N TRP A 51 -8.62 -5.76 -0.07
CA TRP A 51 -9.63 -4.71 0.02
C TRP A 51 -10.34 -4.45 -1.30
N ALA A 52 -9.60 -4.33 -2.41
CA ALA A 52 -10.18 -4.17 -3.73
C ALA A 52 -11.09 -5.34 -4.12
N GLN A 53 -10.71 -6.57 -3.78
CA GLN A 53 -11.55 -7.74 -4.00
C GLN A 53 -12.85 -7.67 -3.18
N LEU A 54 -12.76 -7.35 -1.89
CA LEU A 54 -13.93 -7.21 -1.02
C LEU A 54 -14.91 -6.14 -1.54
N GLN A 55 -14.40 -5.02 -2.04
CA GLN A 55 -15.23 -3.98 -2.64
C GLN A 55 -15.99 -4.48 -3.89
N LEU A 56 -15.36 -5.34 -4.70
CA LEU A 56 -16.03 -5.97 -5.86
C LEU A 56 -17.09 -6.99 -5.43
N GLU A 57 -16.82 -7.77 -4.38
CA GLU A 57 -17.79 -8.68 -3.77
C GLU A 57 -18.99 -7.91 -3.22
N GLU A 58 -18.76 -6.82 -2.48
CA GLU A 58 -19.83 -5.97 -1.95
C GLU A 58 -20.64 -5.31 -3.05
N ALA A 59 -20.00 -4.75 -4.08
CA ALA A 59 -20.71 -4.16 -5.22
C ALA A 59 -21.62 -5.18 -5.92
N THR A 60 -21.17 -6.43 -6.02
CA THR A 60 -21.97 -7.52 -6.61
C THR A 60 -23.17 -7.90 -5.73
N LEU A 61 -23.01 -7.89 -4.41
CA LEU A 61 -24.06 -8.21 -3.44
C LEU A 61 -25.06 -7.06 -3.22
N ALA A 62 -24.61 -5.81 -3.32
CA ALA A 62 -25.39 -4.62 -3.01
C ALA A 62 -26.28 -4.16 -4.18
N HIS A 63 -25.88 -4.39 -5.45
CA HIS A 63 -26.45 -3.60 -6.54
C HIS A 63 -27.68 -4.18 -7.26
N ASN A 64 -27.82 -5.50 -7.46
CA ASN A 64 -28.89 -6.01 -8.33
C ASN A 64 -29.76 -7.10 -7.70
N ASN A 65 -29.17 -8.12 -7.09
CA ASN A 65 -29.95 -9.31 -6.77
C ASN A 65 -30.92 -9.16 -5.59
N ARG A 66 -30.62 -8.33 -4.58
CA ARG A 66 -31.45 -8.34 -3.36
C ARG A 66 -32.71 -7.50 -3.48
N VAL A 67 -32.61 -6.31 -4.07
CA VAL A 67 -33.75 -5.42 -4.24
C VAL A 67 -34.68 -5.95 -5.32
N GLU A 68 -34.15 -6.39 -6.46
CA GLU A 68 -34.94 -6.96 -7.55
C GLU A 68 -35.65 -8.24 -7.13
N LYS A 69 -34.96 -9.15 -6.42
CA LYS A 69 -35.58 -10.38 -5.92
C LYS A 69 -36.69 -10.10 -4.90
N ILE A 70 -36.51 -9.14 -3.99
CA ILE A 70 -37.58 -8.74 -3.06
C ILE A 70 -38.75 -8.09 -3.83
N ALA A 71 -38.46 -7.22 -4.80
CA ALA A 71 -39.47 -6.57 -5.62
C ALA A 71 -40.31 -7.61 -6.41
N THR A 72 -39.68 -8.57 -7.07
CA THR A 72 -40.37 -9.56 -7.90
C THR A 72 -41.01 -10.68 -7.08
N GLU A 73 -40.29 -11.26 -6.10
CA GLU A 73 -40.76 -12.45 -5.37
C GLU A 73 -41.66 -12.11 -4.17
N GLN A 74 -41.41 -11.03 -3.45
CA GLN A 74 -42.18 -10.67 -2.25
C GLN A 74 -43.24 -9.61 -2.52
N LEU A 75 -42.94 -8.64 -3.39
CA LEU A 75 -43.84 -7.54 -3.73
C LEU A 75 -44.61 -7.78 -5.04
N GLY A 76 -44.28 -8.85 -5.79
CA GLY A 76 -44.96 -9.19 -7.04
C GLY A 76 -44.80 -8.13 -8.14
N MET A 77 -43.77 -7.29 -8.04
CA MET A 77 -43.53 -6.21 -8.99
C MET A 77 -43.06 -6.77 -10.33
N THR A 78 -43.65 -6.26 -11.41
CA THR A 78 -43.29 -6.58 -12.80
C THR A 78 -42.79 -5.32 -13.47
N GLU A 79 -41.83 -5.45 -14.39
CA GLU A 79 -41.32 -4.30 -15.14
C GLU A 79 -42.45 -3.67 -15.99
N PRO A 80 -42.77 -2.38 -15.79
CA PRO A 80 -43.84 -1.72 -16.52
C PRO A 80 -43.51 -1.60 -18.01
N SER A 81 -44.45 -1.94 -18.89
CA SER A 81 -44.28 -1.81 -20.35
C SER A 81 -44.39 -0.37 -20.85
N ASP A 82 -44.96 0.53 -20.05
CA ASP A 82 -45.15 1.95 -20.34
C ASP A 82 -44.83 2.80 -19.11
N TYR A 83 -44.21 3.96 -19.32
CA TYR A 83 -43.88 4.90 -18.26
C TYR A 83 -45.09 5.77 -17.90
N VAL A 84 -45.69 5.52 -16.75
CA VAL A 84 -46.75 6.38 -16.17
C VAL A 84 -46.10 7.37 -15.22
N ILE A 85 -46.02 8.64 -15.63
CA ILE A 85 -45.61 9.74 -14.76
C ILE A 85 -46.82 10.10 -13.90
N VAL A 86 -46.80 9.70 -12.62
CA VAL A 86 -47.81 10.14 -11.66
C VAL A 86 -47.42 11.54 -11.19
N SER A 87 -48.11 12.56 -11.71
CA SER A 87 -48.03 13.92 -11.18
C SER A 87 -48.49 13.89 -9.73
N ALA A 88 -47.62 14.25 -8.78
CA ALA A 88 -48.04 14.48 -7.41
C ALA A 88 -48.93 15.73 -7.38
N ASP A 89 -50.24 15.52 -7.34
CA ASP A 89 -51.20 16.60 -7.16
C ASP A 89 -51.00 17.18 -5.75
N ARG A 90 -50.75 18.49 -5.70
CA ARG A 90 -50.32 19.21 -4.50
C ARG A 90 -51.41 20.14 -4.03
#